data_AF-A0A9X5CFS9-F1
#
_entry.id   AF-A0A9X5CFS9-F1
#
_cell.length_a   1.000
_cell.length_b   1.000
_cell.length_c   1.000
_cell.angle_alpha   90.00
_cell.angle_beta   90.00
_cell.angle_gamma   90.00
#
_symmetry.space_group_name_H-M   'P 1'
#
loop_
_entity.id
_entity.type
_entity.pdbx_description
1 polymer ?
#
loop_
_entity_poly.entity_id
_entity_poly.type
_entity_poly.pdbx_seq_one_letter_code
_entity_poly.pdbx_strand_id
1 'polypeptide(L)'
;GWPESLEPAPFRPVDHVEAFGLAEAPAPVGVVGELAAGGAVSGELVAAAGPDLHLATDRGVLVLDTRLLPGWELVPGGGRRVEVPVRALKERPTAQDGLF
;
A
#
# COMPACT_ATOMS: atom_id res chain seq x y z
N GLY A 1 27.44 -17.51 22.66
CA GLY A 1 26.07 -17.74 23.15
C GLY A 1 25.27 -16.47 23.01
N TRP A 2 23.96 -16.51 23.25
CA TRP A 2 23.12 -15.32 23.30
C TRP A 2 23.47 -14.44 24.51
N PRO A 3 23.20 -13.11 24.48
CA PRO A 3 23.28 -12.26 25.66
C PRO A 3 22.40 -12.78 26.81
N GLU A 4 22.86 -12.65 28.06
CA GLU A 4 22.12 -13.06 29.28
C GLU A 4 20.75 -12.36 29.43
N SER A 5 20.56 -11.22 28.75
CA SER A 5 19.32 -10.47 28.76
C SER A 5 18.23 -11.02 27.82
N LEU A 6 18.51 -12.10 27.08
CA LEU A 6 17.57 -12.67 26.12
C LEU A 6 17.15 -14.08 26.51
N GLU A 7 15.84 -14.28 26.53
CA GLU A 7 15.21 -15.59 26.73
C GLU A 7 14.71 -16.12 25.37
N PRO A 8 15.02 -17.37 24.99
CA PRO A 8 14.47 -17.99 23.80
C PRO A 8 12.93 -18.08 23.89
N ALA A 9 12.25 -17.61 22.85
CA ALA A 9 10.79 -17.66 22.75
C ALA A 9 10.33 -18.49 21.54
N PRO A 10 9.19 -19.19 21.64
CA PRO A 10 8.61 -19.87 20.49
C PRO A 10 8.15 -18.87 19.43
N PHE A 11 8.36 -19.20 18.16
CA PHE A 11 7.82 -18.42 17.04
C PHE A 11 6.29 -18.56 16.98
N ARG A 12 5.58 -17.43 16.91
CA ARG A 12 4.12 -17.36 16.84
C ARG A 12 3.73 -16.35 15.76
N PRO A 13 3.55 -16.78 14.50
CA PRO A 13 3.16 -15.86 13.44
C PRO A 13 1.74 -15.35 13.68
N VAL A 14 1.51 -14.06 13.40
CA VAL A 14 0.19 -13.44 13.42
C VAL A 14 -0.06 -12.86 12.04
N ASP A 15 -1.19 -13.24 11.44
CA ASP A 15 -1.65 -12.67 10.20
C ASP A 15 -2.38 -11.34 10.48
N HIS A 16 -1.96 -10.28 9.81
CA HIS A 16 -2.53 -8.95 9.93
C HIS A 16 -3.28 -8.50 8.66
N VAL A 17 -3.50 -9.39 7.69
CA VAL A 17 -4.20 -9.07 6.43
C VAL A 17 -5.57 -8.43 6.68
N GLU A 18 -6.37 -8.99 7.58
CA GLU A 18 -7.69 -8.44 7.94
C GLU A 18 -7.55 -7.08 8.65
N ALA A 19 -6.62 -6.99 9.62
CA ALA A 19 -6.39 -5.76 10.38
C ALA A 19 -5.97 -4.56 9.51
N PHE A 20 -5.36 -4.84 8.35
CA PHE A 20 -4.95 -3.82 7.37
C PHE A 20 -5.94 -3.64 6.21
N GLY A 21 -7.10 -4.31 6.22
CA GLY A 21 -8.12 -4.24 5.17
C GLY A 21 -7.73 -4.96 3.87
N LEU A 22 -6.64 -5.71 3.86
CA LEU A 22 -6.11 -6.38 2.66
C LEU A 22 -6.91 -7.64 2.28
N ALA A 23 -7.75 -8.16 3.19
CA ALA A 23 -8.57 -9.35 2.93
C ALA A 23 -9.62 -9.11 1.82
N GLU A 24 -10.21 -7.91 1.80
CA GLU A 24 -11.30 -7.57 0.87
C GLU A 24 -10.89 -6.52 -0.18
N ALA A 25 -9.74 -5.88 -0.01
CA ALA A 25 -9.23 -4.91 -0.97
C ALA A 25 -8.95 -5.58 -2.32
N PRO A 26 -9.46 -5.02 -3.44
CA PRO A 26 -9.06 -5.48 -4.76
C PRO A 26 -7.55 -5.38 -4.96
N ALA A 27 -6.99 -6.31 -5.75
CA ALA A 27 -5.56 -6.30 -6.05
C ALA A 27 -5.15 -4.95 -6.68
N PRO A 28 -4.06 -4.32 -6.21
CA PRO A 28 -3.60 -3.07 -6.78
C PRO A 28 -3.10 -3.28 -8.21
N VAL A 29 -3.46 -2.35 -9.09
CA VAL A 29 -3.07 -2.37 -10.52
C VAL A 29 -1.84 -1.50 -10.80
N GLY A 30 -1.44 -0.67 -9.83
CA GLY A 30 -0.33 0.26 -10.01
C GLY A 30 0.10 0.93 -8.71
N VAL A 31 1.25 1.59 -8.78
CA VAL A 31 1.83 2.39 -7.69
C VAL A 31 2.03 3.82 -8.17
N VAL A 32 1.64 4.80 -7.36
CA VAL A 32 1.95 6.21 -7.61
C VAL A 32 3.47 6.39 -7.54
N GLY A 33 4.07 6.85 -8.63
CA GLY A 33 5.53 6.99 -8.72
C GLY A 33 6.04 8.23 -8.00
N GLU A 34 5.31 9.33 -8.12
CA GLU A 34 5.62 10.62 -7.51
C GLU A 34 4.36 11.49 -7.39
N LEU A 35 4.42 12.49 -6.51
CA LEU A 35 3.46 13.60 -6.49
C LEU A 35 4.11 14.80 -7.18
N ALA A 36 3.35 15.47 -8.05
CA ALA A 36 3.85 16.55 -8.90
C ALA A 36 2.89 17.75 -8.85
N ALA A 37 3.45 18.96 -9.01
CA ALA A 37 2.69 20.19 -8.89
C ALA A 37 1.60 20.25 -9.96
N GLY A 38 0.38 20.62 -9.54
CA GLY A 38 -0.79 20.66 -10.43
C GLY A 38 -1.42 19.30 -10.72
N GLY A 39 -0.87 18.20 -10.21
CA GLY A 39 -1.48 16.88 -10.26
C GLY A 39 -2.24 16.55 -8.98
N ALA A 40 -3.26 15.70 -9.09
CA ALA A 40 -3.97 15.14 -7.96
C ALA A 40 -4.10 13.61 -8.07
N VAL A 41 -4.06 12.94 -6.92
CA VAL A 41 -4.53 11.57 -6.76
C VAL A 41 -5.59 11.56 -5.67
N SER A 42 -6.75 11.00 -5.98
CA SER A 42 -7.88 10.91 -5.06
C SER A 42 -8.66 9.63 -5.31
N GLY A 43 -9.14 9.05 -4.21
CA GLY A 43 -9.82 7.76 -4.19
C GLY A 43 -10.31 7.46 -2.78
N GLU A 44 -11.02 6.35 -2.67
CA GLU A 44 -11.44 5.81 -1.37
C GLU A 44 -10.32 4.98 -0.78
N LEU A 45 -9.98 5.20 0.49
CA LEU A 45 -8.99 4.38 1.19
C LEU A 45 -9.61 3.02 1.55
N VAL A 46 -9.17 1.96 0.87
CA VAL A 46 -9.73 0.60 1.04
C VAL A 46 -8.83 -0.31 1.89
N ALA A 47 -7.54 -0.01 1.98
CA ALA A 47 -6.59 -0.72 2.84
C ALA A 47 -5.38 0.16 3.16
N ALA A 48 -4.71 -0.11 4.28
CA ALA A 48 -3.48 0.57 4.67
C ALA A 48 -2.56 -0.40 5.42
N ALA A 49 -1.35 -0.62 4.90
CA ALA A 49 -0.37 -1.53 5.49
C ALA A 49 1.01 -0.88 5.50
N GLY A 50 1.56 -0.62 6.70
CA GLY A 50 2.80 0.14 6.83
C GLY A 50 2.67 1.53 6.18
N PRO A 51 3.59 1.93 5.28
CA PRO A 51 3.50 3.22 4.60
C PRO A 51 2.53 3.22 3.40
N ASP A 52 1.96 2.08 3.02
CA ASP A 52 1.23 1.92 1.76
C ASP A 52 -0.28 2.15 1.95
N LEU A 53 -0.82 3.18 1.30
CA LEU A 53 -2.25 3.45 1.21
C LEU A 53 -2.81 2.86 -0.09
N HIS A 54 -3.87 2.06 0.01
CA HIS A 54 -4.56 1.51 -1.15
C HIS A 54 -5.79 2.37 -1.44
N LEU A 55 -5.75 3.09 -2.57
CA LEU A 55 -6.80 4.00 -2.99
C LEU A 55 -7.60 3.37 -4.12
N ALA A 56 -8.90 3.15 -3.92
CA ALA A 56 -9.82 2.80 -4.98
C ALA A 56 -10.11 4.04 -5.83
N THR A 57 -9.60 4.03 -7.07
CA THR A 57 -9.73 5.11 -8.05
C THR A 57 -10.62 4.69 -9.22
N ASP A 58 -10.81 5.58 -10.20
CA ASP A 58 -11.43 5.27 -11.49
C ASP A 58 -10.57 4.32 -12.35
N ARG A 59 -9.27 4.20 -12.07
CA ARG A 59 -8.33 3.30 -12.76
C ARG A 59 -8.11 1.96 -12.04
N GLY A 60 -8.88 1.67 -10.98
CA GLY A 60 -8.66 0.53 -10.08
C GLY A 60 -7.94 0.94 -8.79
N VAL A 61 -7.48 -0.05 -8.01
CA VAL A 61 -6.76 0.21 -6.75
C VAL A 61 -5.31 0.62 -7.07
N LEU A 62 -4.90 1.78 -6.57
CA LEU A 62 -3.52 2.27 -6.67
C LEU A 62 -2.90 2.34 -5.28
N VAL A 63 -1.61 2.01 -5.19
CA VAL A 63 -0.84 2.18 -3.95
C VAL A 63 -0.18 3.56 -3.94
N LEU A 64 -0.42 4.32 -2.88
CA LEU A 64 0.25 5.57 -2.56
C LEU A 64 1.11 5.37 -1.32
N ASP A 65 2.41 5.55 -1.48
CA ASP A 65 3.36 5.52 -0.38
C ASP A 65 3.28 6.84 0.41
N THR A 66 2.94 6.76 1.70
CA THR A 66 2.85 7.91 2.61
C THR A 66 4.14 8.72 2.71
N ARG A 67 5.30 8.14 2.36
CA ARG A 67 6.58 8.86 2.29
C ARG A 67 6.65 9.87 1.15
N LEU A 68 5.73 9.82 0.19
CA LEU A 68 5.56 10.85 -0.84
C LEU A 68 4.76 12.07 -0.35
N LEU A 69 4.02 11.94 0.76
CA LEU A 69 3.13 12.99 1.25
C LEU A 69 3.82 14.23 1.89
N PRO A 70 5.03 14.15 2.49
CA PRO A 70 5.66 15.34 3.05
C PRO A 70 5.77 16.48 2.03
N GLY A 71 5.27 17.66 2.40
CA GLY A 71 5.21 18.83 1.51
C GLY A 71 3.94 18.94 0.65
N TRP A 72 3.02 17.97 0.74
CA TRP A 72 1.73 17.99 0.03
C TRP A 72 0.57 18.10 1.00
N GLU A 73 -0.46 18.84 0.62
CA GLU A 73 -1.68 18.97 1.38
C GLU A 73 -2.67 17.85 1.04
N LEU A 74 -3.30 17.28 2.06
CA LEU A 74 -4.47 16.41 1.88
C LEU A 74 -5.72 17.28 1.93
N VAL A 75 -6.38 17.41 0.78
CA VAL A 75 -7.61 18.18 0.62
C VAL A 75 -8.80 17.26 0.31
N PRO A 76 -10.04 17.63 0.65
CA PRO A 76 -11.22 16.89 0.20
C PRO A 76 -11.24 16.75 -1.33
N GLY A 77 -11.28 15.51 -1.83
CA GLY A 77 -11.34 15.23 -3.25
C GLY A 77 -12.77 15.34 -3.78
N GLY A 78 -12.97 16.09 -4.88
CA GLY A 78 -14.26 16.20 -5.59
C GLY A 78 -14.58 15.01 -6.49
N GLY A 79 -14.19 13.79 -6.10
CA GLY A 79 -14.35 12.57 -6.89
C GLY A 79 -13.12 11.66 -6.84
N ARG A 80 -13.03 10.72 -7.79
CA ARG A 80 -11.87 9.86 -8.02
C ARG A 80 -11.10 10.41 -9.23
N ARG A 81 -9.82 10.72 -9.05
CA ARG A 81 -8.98 11.37 -10.06
C ARG A 81 -7.55 10.89 -9.90
N VAL A 82 -6.87 10.65 -11.03
CA VAL A 82 -5.45 10.31 -11.00
C VAL A 82 -4.69 10.97 -12.15
N GLU A 83 -3.99 12.05 -11.82
CA GLU A 83 -3.23 12.91 -12.75
C GLU A 83 -1.72 12.86 -12.51
N VAL A 84 -1.29 11.96 -11.64
CA VAL A 84 0.12 11.74 -11.30
C VAL A 84 0.67 10.52 -12.03
N PRO A 85 2.00 10.45 -12.22
CA PRO A 85 2.64 9.28 -12.81
C PRO A 85 2.34 8.01 -12.01
N VAL A 86 1.90 6.97 -12.71
CA VAL A 86 1.63 5.64 -12.13
C VAL A 86 2.46 4.61 -12.85
N ARG A 87 3.16 3.79 -12.07
CA ARG A 87 3.83 2.59 -12.56
C ARG A 87 2.86 1.41 -12.43
N ALA A 88 2.50 0.80 -13.55
CA ALA A 88 1.67 -0.41 -13.55
C ALA A 88 2.36 -1.55 -12.80
N LEU A 89 1.59 -2.28 -12.00
CA LEU A 89 2.04 -3.54 -11.45
C LEU A 89 1.79 -4.61 -12.50
N LYS A 90 2.81 -5.43 -12.77
CA LYS A 90 2.64 -6.62 -13.60
C LYS A 90 1.79 -7.62 -12.82
N GLU A 91 0.91 -8.33 -13.52
CA GLU A 91 0.25 -9.50 -12.93
C GLU A 91 1.32 -10.41 -12.35
N ARG A 92 1.18 -10.76 -11.06
CA ARG A 92 2.10 -11.73 -10.45
C ARG A 92 1.90 -13.05 -11.18
N PRO A 93 2.99 -13.73 -11.61
CA PRO A 93 2.91 -15.16 -11.89
C PRO A 93 2.27 -15.84 -10.67
N THR A 94 1.31 -16.73 -10.91
CA THR A 94 0.68 -17.50 -9.84
C THR A 94 1.75 -18.30 -9.08
N ALA A 95 1.68 -18.21 -7.75
CA ALA A 95 2.61 -18.78 -6.77
C ALA A 95 4.02 -18.13 -6.75
N GLN A 96 4.30 -17.41 -5.67
CA GLN A 96 5.66 -17.32 -5.18
C GLN A 96 6.00 -18.72 -4.65
N ASP A 97 6.64 -19.54 -5.47
CA ASP A 97 7.21 -20.81 -5.05
C ASP A 97 8.14 -20.50 -3.86
N GLY A 98 7.74 -21.00 -2.69
CA GLY A 98 8.09 -20.47 -1.37
C GLY A 98 9.50 -19.91 -1.22
N LEU A 99 9.60 -18.72 -0.60
CA LEU A 99 10.88 -18.25 -0.08
C LEU A 99 11.06 -18.64 1.40
N PHE A 100 10.63 -19.86 1.77
CA PHE A 100 11.02 -20.62 2.98
C PHE A 100 10.70 -22.09 2.73
#